data_AF-A0A8R7P3M7-F1
#
_entry.id   AF-A0A8R7P3M7-F1
#
_cell.length_a   1.000
_cell.length_b   1.000
_cell.length_c   1.000
_cell.angle_alpha   90.00
_cell.angle_beta   90.00
_cell.angle_gamma   90.00
#
_symmetry.space_group_name_H-M   'P 1'
#
loop_
_entity.id
_entity.type
_entity.pdbx_description
1 polymer ?
#
loop_
_entity_poly.entity_id
_entity_poly.type
_entity_poly.pdbx_seq_one_letter_code
_entity_poly.pdbx_strand_id
1 'polypeptide(L)'
;MESSFWQVNDDYIKSLNMLSKKLRFAQVDPLLNASKALKDIKQELERLRKKALSKVSAYVIGIFSSMRKPGTNIQILQQNLLQKYRYLVLFLKEHGIETYNDVCAAYVDKMNKVLSEDFRVYLESLESLKLDIGVSTDVIGYDANVLDLIPRGREQLRNHHFMFSLGERSNILKEIDQPGLVPCISEANSLKYPYEVIFRSLQKLLMDTASSEYIFIKAFFREESMFYQVFEGPFAVIDENMKLTLANSHDAICLMLMICITKKHQLVMSNRRLPCLDTYLDKALIYLWPRFKIVFDMYIQSLYQCDAKMLWVDGTHPHHIVRCYMEFTASLIQLNAECGDGQLDMSLKRLRLAVDDLLVRFAEKFATQKLQHLFLLNNCDMAISILKEAGEEAKELRRYFEEKLESNLVSFVDELLMEYFGDLIKFVKNHICKLDKTILPKYVIFVTHGKLGICRK
;
A
#
# COMPACT_ATOMS: atom_id res chain seq x y z
N MET A 1 29.35 47.80 10.13
CA MET A 1 28.89 48.59 8.96
C MET A 1 28.35 47.60 7.95
N GLU A 2 27.10 47.51 7.56
CA GLU A 2 25.85 48.21 7.83
C GLU A 2 24.77 47.15 7.55
N SER A 3 23.94 46.82 8.53
CA SER A 3 22.69 46.11 8.29
C SER A 3 21.77 46.43 9.47
N SER A 4 21.44 47.71 9.57
CA SER A 4 20.19 48.15 10.18
C SER A 4 19.06 47.54 9.35
N PHE A 5 18.77 46.26 9.62
CA PHE A 5 17.57 45.58 9.16
C PHE A 5 16.41 46.48 9.54
N TRP A 6 15.80 47.12 8.54
CA TRP A 6 14.67 48.01 8.68
C TRP A 6 13.52 47.27 9.38
N GLN A 7 13.44 47.34 10.71
CA GLN A 7 12.51 46.52 11.48
C GLN A 7 11.06 46.83 11.06
N VAL A 8 10.43 45.87 10.40
CA VAL A 8 8.99 45.81 10.29
C VAL A 8 8.48 45.41 11.66
N ASN A 9 8.22 46.41 12.50
CA ASN A 9 7.66 46.28 13.84
C ASN A 9 6.15 46.57 13.83
N ASP A 10 5.50 46.43 14.99
CA ASP A 10 4.06 46.66 15.12
C ASP A 10 3.64 48.08 14.71
N ASP A 11 4.51 49.08 14.94
CA ASP A 11 4.24 50.46 14.54
C ASP A 11 4.31 50.65 13.03
N TYR A 12 5.18 49.92 12.34
CA TYR A 12 5.18 49.87 10.88
C TYR A 12 3.90 49.23 10.34
N ILE A 13 3.40 48.16 10.98
CA ILE A 13 2.11 47.53 10.62
C ILE A 13 0.95 48.52 10.81
N LYS A 14 0.92 49.30 11.90
CA LYS A 14 -0.07 50.38 12.09
C LYS A 14 0.03 51.44 10.99
N SER A 15 1.24 51.81 10.60
CA SER A 15 1.49 52.77 9.53
C SER A 15 1.00 52.26 8.17
N LEU A 16 1.21 50.97 7.87
CA LEU A 16 0.68 50.32 6.67
C LEU A 16 -0.85 50.25 6.67
N ASN A 17 -1.48 50.04 7.83
CA ASN A 17 -2.95 50.12 7.96
C ASN A 17 -3.48 51.53 7.63
N MET A 18 -2.82 52.56 8.12
CA MET A 18 -3.16 53.94 7.80
C MET A 18 -3.00 54.22 6.29
N LEU A 19 -1.90 53.74 5.69
CA LEU A 19 -1.66 53.87 4.26
C LEU A 19 -2.72 53.14 3.43
N SER A 20 -3.08 51.91 3.79
CA SER A 20 -4.13 51.12 3.13
C SER A 20 -5.47 51.86 3.14
N LYS A 21 -5.88 52.44 4.28
CA LYS A 21 -7.10 53.25 4.37
C LYS A 21 -7.07 54.46 3.44
N LYS A 22 -5.94 55.19 3.40
CA LYS A 22 -5.76 56.36 2.53
C LYS A 22 -5.78 55.99 1.04
N LEU A 23 -5.16 54.87 0.66
CA LEU A 23 -5.17 54.37 -0.72
C LEU A 23 -6.57 53.96 -1.17
N ARG A 24 -7.34 53.26 -0.31
CA ARG A 24 -8.74 52.93 -0.59
C ARG A 24 -9.60 54.19 -0.74
N PHE A 25 -9.46 55.15 0.18
CA PHE A 25 -10.19 56.41 0.10
C PHE A 25 -9.92 57.17 -1.20
N ALA A 26 -8.68 57.17 -1.69
CA ALA A 26 -8.31 57.82 -2.95
C ALA A 26 -8.91 57.13 -4.20
N GLN A 27 -9.36 55.87 -4.11
CA GLN A 27 -9.93 55.11 -5.24
C GLN A 27 -11.46 55.18 -5.34
N VAL A 28 -12.17 55.44 -4.23
CA VAL A 28 -13.63 55.21 -4.13
C VAL A 28 -14.48 56.39 -4.63
N ASP A 29 -13.95 57.62 -4.65
CA ASP A 29 -14.79 58.81 -4.90
C ASP A 29 -14.44 59.53 -6.23
N PRO A 30 -15.32 59.42 -7.27
CA PRO A 30 -15.14 60.08 -8.56
C PRO A 30 -15.17 61.62 -8.48
N LEU A 31 -15.92 62.20 -7.54
CA LEU A 31 -16.04 63.65 -7.37
C LEU A 31 -14.77 64.25 -6.73
N LEU A 32 -14.10 63.49 -5.87
CA LEU A 32 -12.81 63.84 -5.26
C LEU A 32 -11.62 63.72 -6.22
N ASN A 33 -11.68 62.82 -7.22
CA ASN A 33 -10.69 62.73 -8.29
C ASN A 33 -10.63 63.98 -9.20
N ALA A 34 -11.65 64.84 -9.16
CA ALA A 34 -11.66 66.14 -9.81
C ALA A 34 -10.96 67.25 -9.00
N SER A 35 -10.70 67.03 -7.70
CA SER A 35 -10.06 68.01 -6.82
C SER A 35 -8.55 68.18 -7.14
N LYS A 36 -8.10 69.43 -7.21
CA LYS A 36 -6.67 69.76 -7.41
C LYS A 36 -5.78 69.22 -6.29
N ALA A 37 -6.23 69.31 -5.04
CA ALA A 37 -5.48 68.84 -3.88
C ALA A 37 -5.23 67.32 -3.89
N LEU A 38 -6.18 66.53 -4.40
CA LEU A 38 -5.99 65.08 -4.53
C LEU A 38 -5.02 64.76 -5.66
N LYS A 39 -5.06 65.51 -6.77
CA LYS A 39 -4.08 65.36 -7.88
C LYS A 39 -2.65 65.61 -7.42
N ASP A 40 -2.43 66.62 -6.58
CA ASP A 40 -1.10 66.96 -6.04
C ASP A 40 -0.56 65.85 -5.12
N ILE A 41 -1.43 65.22 -4.32
CA ILE A 41 -1.04 64.18 -3.35
C ILE A 41 -0.98 62.78 -3.96
N LYS A 42 -1.68 62.53 -5.07
CA LYS A 42 -1.78 61.21 -5.71
C LYS A 42 -0.42 60.64 -6.09
N GLN A 43 0.47 61.47 -6.65
CA GLN A 43 1.82 61.04 -7.02
C GLN A 43 2.65 60.63 -5.79
N GLU A 44 2.54 61.36 -4.68
CA GLU A 44 3.24 61.04 -3.43
C GLU A 44 2.68 59.80 -2.75
N LEU A 45 1.36 59.59 -2.79
CA LEU A 45 0.73 58.36 -2.31
C LEU A 45 1.20 57.13 -3.11
N GLU A 46 1.32 57.25 -4.43
CA GLU A 46 1.86 56.18 -5.28
C GLU A 46 3.34 55.91 -5.03
N ARG A 47 4.16 56.96 -4.81
CA ARG A 47 5.56 56.79 -4.39
C ARG A 47 5.66 56.07 -3.05
N LEU A 48 4.84 56.45 -2.08
CA LEU A 48 4.80 55.84 -0.76
C LEU A 48 4.33 54.37 -0.83
N ARG A 49 3.30 54.10 -1.65
CA ARG A 49 2.82 52.74 -1.95
C ARG A 49 3.95 51.87 -2.50
N LYS A 50 4.64 52.30 -3.56
CA LYS A 50 5.76 51.53 -4.15
C LYS A 50 6.87 51.26 -3.14
N LYS A 51 7.25 52.26 -2.33
CA LYS A 51 8.26 52.10 -1.27
C LYS A 51 7.82 51.13 -0.18
N ALA A 52 6.55 51.17 0.21
CA ALA A 52 5.96 50.24 1.17
C ALA A 52 5.93 48.80 0.63
N LEU A 53 5.48 48.61 -0.61
CA LEU A 53 5.46 47.30 -1.27
C LEU A 53 6.85 46.68 -1.33
N SER A 54 7.85 47.43 -1.82
CA SER A 54 9.24 46.97 -1.91
C SER A 54 9.84 46.60 -0.54
N LYS A 55 9.57 47.42 0.49
CA LYS A 55 10.09 47.15 1.84
C LYS A 55 9.42 45.92 2.46
N VAL A 56 8.11 45.77 2.31
CA VAL A 56 7.36 44.63 2.85
C VAL A 56 7.75 43.33 2.16
N SER A 57 7.86 43.33 0.82
CA SER A 57 8.24 42.13 0.07
C SER A 57 9.67 41.69 0.40
N ALA A 58 10.63 42.62 0.43
CA ALA A 58 12.01 42.31 0.82
C ALA A 58 12.10 41.70 2.23
N TYR A 59 11.31 42.22 3.18
CA TYR A 59 11.27 41.69 4.54
C TYR A 59 10.71 40.26 4.58
N VAL A 60 9.56 40.01 3.95
CA VAL A 60 8.92 38.69 3.93
C VAL A 60 9.79 37.65 3.22
N ILE A 61 10.39 38.00 2.07
CA ILE A 61 11.32 37.13 1.34
C ILE A 61 12.59 36.83 2.17
N GLY A 62 13.07 37.80 2.95
CA GLY A 62 14.15 37.61 3.91
C GLY A 62 13.82 36.54 4.97
N ILE A 63 12.56 36.47 5.42
CA ILE A 63 12.11 35.43 6.35
C ILE A 63 12.15 34.05 5.66
N PHE A 64 11.60 33.93 4.44
CA PHE A 64 11.60 32.66 3.69
C PHE A 64 13.02 32.15 3.45
N SER A 65 13.97 33.05 3.17
CA SER A 65 15.37 32.71 2.97
C SER A 65 15.99 31.97 4.17
N SER A 66 15.50 32.24 5.38
CA SER A 66 15.98 31.61 6.62
C SER A 66 15.54 30.15 6.78
N MET A 67 14.54 29.67 6.03
CA MET A 67 14.04 28.28 6.12
C MET A 67 15.08 27.21 5.74
N ARG A 68 16.12 27.57 4.97
CA ARG A 68 17.24 26.64 4.66
C ARG A 68 18.30 26.56 5.75
N LYS A 69 18.25 27.42 6.77
CA LYS A 69 19.31 27.43 7.78
C LYS A 69 19.16 26.18 8.66
N PRO A 70 20.23 25.40 8.86
CA PRO A 70 20.19 24.22 9.72
C PRO A 70 19.73 24.61 11.14
N GLY A 71 18.88 23.78 11.74
CA GLY A 71 18.26 24.04 13.05
C GLY A 71 17.00 24.91 13.02
N THR A 72 16.55 25.38 11.85
CA THR A 72 15.29 26.14 11.73
C THR A 72 14.09 25.21 11.83
N ASN A 73 13.27 25.37 12.85
CA ASN A 73 11.97 24.70 12.90
C ASN A 73 10.97 25.44 12.00
N ILE A 74 10.76 24.91 10.79
CA ILE A 74 9.90 25.51 9.76
C ILE A 74 8.47 25.69 10.27
N GLN A 75 7.93 24.73 11.03
CA GLN A 75 6.58 24.81 11.58
C GLN A 75 6.43 25.98 12.57
N ILE A 76 7.40 26.15 13.48
CA ILE A 76 7.41 27.29 14.42
C ILE A 76 7.54 28.61 13.64
N LEU A 77 8.37 28.65 12.60
CA LEU A 77 8.52 29.85 11.76
C LEU A 77 7.21 30.19 11.03
N GLN A 78 6.52 29.20 10.47
CA GLN A 78 5.23 29.34 9.81
C GLN A 78 4.14 29.81 10.77
N GLN A 79 4.10 29.30 12.00
CA GLN A 79 3.19 29.79 13.04
C GLN A 79 3.45 31.27 13.37
N ASN A 80 4.72 31.65 13.52
CA ASN A 80 5.10 33.05 13.73
C ASN A 80 4.70 33.95 12.55
N LEU A 81 4.87 33.47 11.31
CA LEU A 81 4.42 34.15 10.08
C LEU A 81 2.91 34.41 10.10
N LEU A 82 2.13 33.37 10.41
CA LEU A 82 0.67 33.47 10.51
C LEU A 82 0.22 34.47 11.58
N GLN A 83 0.84 34.44 12.76
CA GLN A 83 0.42 35.29 13.88
C GLN A 83 0.81 36.75 13.68
N LYS A 84 2.04 37.04 13.25
CA LYS A 84 2.59 38.41 13.24
C LYS A 84 2.53 39.10 11.88
N TYR A 85 2.66 38.33 10.80
CA TYR A 85 2.96 38.90 9.47
C TYR A 85 1.86 38.67 8.43
N ARG A 86 0.74 38.04 8.79
CA ARG A 86 -0.41 37.84 7.90
C ARG A 86 -0.92 39.14 7.27
N TYR A 87 -0.97 40.24 8.02
CA TYR A 87 -1.40 41.53 7.49
C TYR A 87 -0.49 42.05 6.37
N LEU A 88 0.82 41.77 6.44
CA LEU A 88 1.78 42.22 5.43
C LEU A 88 1.46 41.63 4.05
N VAL A 89 1.13 40.34 4.00
CA VAL A 89 0.79 39.64 2.76
C VAL A 89 -0.55 40.09 2.21
N LEU A 90 -1.53 40.34 3.08
CA LEU A 90 -2.81 40.94 2.66
C LEU A 90 -2.62 42.35 2.06
N PHE A 91 -1.77 43.16 2.67
CA PHE A 91 -1.44 44.49 2.15
C PHE A 91 -0.80 44.41 0.76
N LEU A 92 0.13 43.48 0.53
CA LEU A 92 0.72 43.24 -0.78
C LEU A 92 -0.36 42.82 -1.79
N LYS A 93 -1.24 41.88 -1.44
CA LYS A 93 -2.31 41.40 -2.33
C LYS A 93 -3.28 42.50 -2.74
N GLU A 94 -3.64 43.38 -1.82
CA GLU A 94 -4.58 44.49 -2.08
C GLU A 94 -3.96 45.61 -2.90
N HIS A 95 -2.72 45.99 -2.59
CA HIS A 95 -2.12 47.21 -3.13
C HIS A 95 -1.02 46.94 -4.17
N GLY A 96 -0.63 45.70 -4.45
CA GLY A 96 0.49 45.41 -5.34
C GLY A 96 0.53 43.95 -5.76
N ILE A 97 -0.39 43.56 -6.64
CA ILE A 97 -0.56 42.16 -7.07
C ILE A 97 0.71 41.56 -7.69
N GLU A 98 1.47 42.34 -8.48
CA GLU A 98 2.74 41.89 -9.07
C GLU A 98 3.76 41.54 -7.97
N THR A 99 3.97 42.45 -7.02
CA THR A 99 4.87 42.21 -5.88
C THR A 99 4.39 41.08 -4.97
N TYR A 100 3.09 40.92 -4.81
CA TYR A 100 2.51 39.78 -4.10
C TYR A 100 2.83 38.45 -4.82
N ASN A 101 2.70 38.41 -6.14
CA ASN A 101 3.04 37.23 -6.94
C ASN A 101 4.54 36.90 -6.84
N ASP A 102 5.42 37.90 -6.81
CA ASP A 102 6.86 37.70 -6.59
C ASP A 102 7.14 37.06 -5.22
N VAL A 103 6.45 37.50 -4.17
CA VAL A 103 6.56 36.92 -2.83
C VAL A 103 6.03 35.48 -2.80
N CYS A 104 4.93 35.20 -3.51
CA CYS A 104 4.39 33.85 -3.64
C CYS A 104 5.38 32.93 -4.38
N ALA A 105 5.93 33.38 -5.50
CA ALA A 105 6.92 32.63 -6.27
C ALA A 105 8.20 32.37 -5.45
N ALA A 106 8.67 33.34 -4.67
CA ALA A 106 9.81 33.18 -3.78
C ALA A 106 9.56 32.14 -2.68
N TYR A 107 8.33 32.08 -2.14
CA TYR A 107 7.95 31.04 -1.18
C TYR A 107 7.92 29.66 -1.83
N VAL A 108 7.27 29.54 -2.99
CA VAL A 108 7.17 28.31 -3.77
C VAL A 108 8.55 27.74 -4.08
N ASP A 109 9.43 28.55 -4.69
CA ASP A 109 10.79 28.13 -5.04
C ASP A 109 11.57 27.65 -3.81
N LYS A 110 11.41 28.37 -2.68
CA LYS A 110 12.13 28.05 -1.46
C LYS A 110 11.65 26.74 -0.83
N MET A 111 10.34 26.59 -0.63
CA MET A 111 9.77 25.42 0.02
C MET A 111 9.88 24.17 -0.84
N ASN A 112 9.67 24.29 -2.16
CA ASN A 112 9.87 23.19 -3.09
C ASN A 112 11.29 22.60 -2.95
N LYS A 113 12.32 23.46 -2.94
CA LYS A 113 13.71 23.03 -2.78
C LYS A 113 14.02 22.42 -1.42
N VAL A 114 13.46 22.97 -0.34
CA VAL A 114 13.69 22.46 1.02
C VAL A 114 13.03 21.09 1.18
N LEU A 115 11.74 20.98 0.86
CA LEU A 115 11.01 19.73 1.00
C LEU A 115 11.56 18.64 0.08
N SER A 116 11.96 18.98 -1.15
CA SER A 116 12.58 17.99 -2.06
C SER A 116 13.86 17.39 -1.48
N GLU A 117 14.69 18.23 -0.87
CA GLU A 117 15.91 17.77 -0.19
C GLU A 117 15.58 16.89 1.01
N ASP A 118 14.64 17.33 1.85
CA ASP A 118 14.24 16.59 3.05
C ASP A 118 13.69 15.20 2.70
N PHE A 119 12.83 15.10 1.68
CA PHE A 119 12.32 13.81 1.21
C PHE A 119 13.41 12.94 0.58
N ARG A 120 14.36 13.52 -0.16
CA ARG A 120 15.48 12.77 -0.74
C ARG A 120 16.37 12.16 0.35
N VAL A 121 16.80 12.96 1.32
CA VAL A 121 17.65 12.50 2.44
C VAL A 121 16.92 11.45 3.27
N TYR A 122 15.63 11.65 3.52
CA TYR A 122 14.83 10.68 4.26
C TYR A 122 14.68 9.36 3.50
N LEU A 123 14.47 9.40 2.19
CA LEU A 123 14.41 8.21 1.34
C LEU A 123 15.72 7.42 1.33
N GLU A 124 16.85 8.09 1.12
CA GLU A 124 18.18 7.46 1.16
C GLU A 124 18.42 6.76 2.51
N SER A 125 18.00 7.39 3.61
CA SER A 125 18.11 6.82 4.95
C SER A 125 17.14 5.65 5.18
N LEU A 126 15.95 5.67 4.56
CA LEU A 126 14.99 4.56 4.66
C LEU A 126 15.42 3.36 3.81
N GLU A 127 16.04 3.59 2.65
CA GLU A 127 16.57 2.52 1.80
C GLU A 127 17.66 1.71 2.52
N SER A 128 18.48 2.36 3.34
CA SER A 128 19.50 1.70 4.17
C SER A 128 18.89 0.68 5.15
N LEU A 129 17.60 0.82 5.50
CA LEU A 129 16.87 -0.03 6.44
C LEU A 129 16.10 -1.17 5.79
N LYS A 130 16.12 -1.27 4.45
CA LYS A 130 15.37 -2.29 3.71
C LYS A 130 15.87 -3.70 4.03
N LEU A 131 14.92 -4.59 4.30
CA LEU A 131 15.10 -6.04 4.31
C LEU A 131 14.87 -6.58 2.90
N ASP A 132 15.81 -7.37 2.38
CA ASP A 132 15.68 -8.00 1.07
C ASP A 132 14.75 -9.23 1.17
N ILE A 133 13.57 -9.13 0.56
CA ILE A 133 12.55 -10.18 0.48
C ILE A 133 12.17 -10.34 -0.99
N GLY A 134 12.13 -11.58 -1.49
CA GLY A 134 11.65 -11.91 -2.83
C GLY A 134 12.63 -11.54 -3.94
N VAL A 135 13.78 -12.20 -3.96
CA VAL A 135 14.71 -12.14 -5.10
C VAL A 135 14.05 -12.83 -6.31
N SER A 136 14.40 -12.47 -7.55
CA SER A 136 13.81 -13.08 -8.75
C SER A 136 13.95 -14.61 -8.80
N THR A 137 14.99 -15.15 -8.16
CA THR A 137 15.22 -16.58 -7.96
C THR A 137 14.26 -17.24 -6.97
N ASP A 138 13.54 -16.47 -6.14
CA ASP A 138 12.56 -16.99 -5.17
C ASP A 138 11.17 -17.15 -5.80
N VAL A 139 10.89 -16.45 -6.92
CA VAL A 139 9.64 -16.55 -7.70
C VAL A 139 9.55 -17.88 -8.45
N ILE A 140 10.72 -18.41 -8.82
CA ILE A 140 10.87 -19.72 -9.42
C ILE A 140 11.36 -20.61 -8.28
N GLY A 141 10.62 -21.63 -7.86
CA GLY A 141 11.06 -22.56 -6.80
C GLY A 141 12.24 -23.46 -7.23
N TYR A 142 13.21 -22.89 -7.97
CA TYR A 142 14.25 -23.54 -8.73
C TYR A 142 15.60 -23.17 -8.14
N ASP A 143 15.84 -23.66 -6.92
CA ASP A 143 17.11 -24.24 -6.50
C ASP A 143 17.04 -24.58 -5.01
N ALA A 144 16.67 -25.82 -4.74
CA ALA A 144 17.15 -26.51 -3.55
C ALA A 144 17.32 -27.97 -3.91
N ASN A 145 18.48 -28.31 -4.51
CA ASN A 145 19.06 -29.61 -4.22
C ASN A 145 19.10 -29.73 -2.69
N VAL A 146 18.25 -30.63 -2.17
CA VAL A 146 17.99 -30.83 -0.72
C VAL A 146 19.27 -31.17 0.07
N LEU A 147 20.40 -31.41 -0.62
CA LEU A 147 21.67 -31.80 -0.03
C LEU A 147 22.52 -30.63 0.53
N ASP A 148 22.25 -29.37 0.18
CA ASP A 148 23.08 -28.21 0.62
C ASP A 148 22.49 -27.43 1.83
N LEU A 149 21.44 -27.96 2.47
CA LEU A 149 20.60 -27.28 3.46
C LEU A 149 21.03 -27.43 4.93
N ILE A 150 22.32 -27.31 5.25
CA ILE A 150 22.80 -27.46 6.65
C ILE A 150 23.87 -26.40 6.97
N PRO A 151 23.66 -25.08 6.72
CA PRO A 151 22.98 -24.24 7.72
C PRO A 151 22.17 -23.01 7.17
N ARG A 152 22.23 -22.70 5.86
CA ARG A 152 21.56 -21.53 5.24
C ARG A 152 20.10 -21.78 4.85
N GLY A 153 19.68 -23.05 4.80
CA GLY A 153 18.34 -23.47 4.39
C GLY A 153 17.21 -22.99 5.30
N ARG A 154 17.46 -22.84 6.61
CA ARG A 154 16.43 -22.39 7.55
C ARG A 154 16.07 -20.92 7.38
N GLU A 155 17.04 -20.08 7.06
CA GLU A 155 16.81 -18.64 6.81
C GLU A 155 16.15 -18.41 5.46
N GLN A 156 16.55 -19.16 4.42
CA GLN A 156 15.92 -19.10 3.10
C GLN A 156 14.48 -19.64 3.12
N LEU A 157 14.21 -20.77 3.78
CA LEU A 157 12.84 -21.28 3.96
C LEU A 157 11.97 -20.32 4.77
N ARG A 158 12.53 -19.67 5.81
CA ARG A 158 11.83 -18.65 6.60
C ARG A 158 11.51 -17.41 5.76
N ASN A 159 12.45 -16.94 4.93
CA ASN A 159 12.23 -15.82 4.01
C ASN A 159 11.21 -16.18 2.90
N HIS A 160 11.21 -17.43 2.43
CA HIS A 160 10.26 -17.93 1.45
C HIS A 160 8.84 -18.01 2.03
N HIS A 161 8.64 -18.58 3.22
CA HIS A 161 7.35 -18.55 3.91
C HIS A 161 6.89 -17.12 4.21
N PHE A 162 7.80 -16.23 4.59
CA PHE A 162 7.52 -14.81 4.87
C PHE A 162 7.08 -14.02 3.62
N MET A 163 7.46 -14.47 2.43
CA MET A 163 7.03 -13.88 1.14
C MET A 163 5.58 -14.21 0.79
N PHE A 164 5.11 -15.42 1.14
CA PHE A 164 3.75 -15.88 0.81
C PHE A 164 2.76 -15.68 1.97
N SER A 165 3.24 -15.61 3.21
CA SER A 165 2.39 -15.46 4.39
C SER A 165 2.24 -14.02 4.82
N LEU A 166 1.01 -13.63 5.16
CA LEU A 166 0.70 -12.31 5.72
C LEU A 166 1.22 -12.15 7.15
N GLY A 167 0.90 -13.10 8.04
CA GLY A 167 1.37 -13.11 9.44
C GLY A 167 1.35 -11.73 10.13
N GLU A 168 2.45 -11.39 10.80
CA GLU A 168 2.63 -10.10 11.49
C GLU A 168 2.66 -8.89 10.56
N ARG A 169 2.86 -9.09 9.24
CA ARG A 169 2.87 -7.98 8.25
C ARG A 169 1.50 -7.31 8.19
N SER A 170 0.41 -8.01 8.51
CA SER A 170 -0.94 -7.43 8.62
C SER A 170 -1.04 -6.30 9.63
N ASN A 171 -0.20 -6.30 10.69
CA ASN A 171 -0.28 -5.29 11.75
C ASN A 171 0.01 -3.88 11.22
N ILE A 172 0.74 -3.74 10.10
CA ILE A 172 0.99 -2.43 9.49
C ILE A 172 -0.31 -1.69 9.15
N LEU A 173 -1.38 -2.43 8.83
CA LEU A 173 -2.69 -1.88 8.50
C LEU A 173 -3.46 -1.39 9.73
N LYS A 174 -3.07 -1.81 10.94
CA LYS A 174 -3.59 -1.30 12.22
C LYS A 174 -2.81 -0.06 12.69
N GLU A 175 -1.58 0.10 12.21
CA GLU A 175 -0.67 1.17 12.61
C GLU A 175 -0.61 2.32 11.60
N ILE A 176 -1.60 2.46 10.73
CA ILE A 176 -1.61 3.45 9.63
C ILE A 176 -1.34 4.88 10.12
N ASP A 177 -1.93 5.27 11.25
CA ASP A 177 -1.78 6.62 11.80
C ASP A 177 -0.55 6.81 12.70
N GLN A 178 0.20 5.75 12.99
CA GLN A 178 1.38 5.84 13.84
C GLN A 178 2.47 6.69 13.15
N PRO A 179 3.36 7.35 13.92
CA PRO A 179 4.49 8.07 13.37
C PRO A 179 5.34 7.19 12.43
N GLY A 180 5.97 7.82 11.44
CA GLY A 180 6.92 7.15 10.56
C GLY A 180 8.20 6.74 11.29
N LEU A 181 8.99 5.88 10.66
CA LEU A 181 10.30 5.48 11.16
C LEU A 181 11.23 6.69 11.38
N VAL A 182 12.08 6.59 12.39
CA VAL A 182 13.19 7.53 12.63
C VAL A 182 14.49 6.83 12.26
N PRO A 183 15.08 7.11 11.07
CA PRO A 183 16.15 6.28 10.52
C PRO A 183 17.35 6.13 11.43
N CYS A 184 17.80 7.23 12.06
CA CYS A 184 18.93 7.22 12.98
C CYS A 184 18.75 6.25 14.17
N ILE A 185 17.52 6.11 14.70
CA ILE A 185 17.23 5.17 15.81
C ILE A 185 17.28 3.73 15.30
N SER A 186 16.73 3.48 14.12
CA SER A 186 16.72 2.15 13.51
C SER A 186 18.12 1.69 13.11
N GLU A 187 18.93 2.59 12.57
CA GLU A 187 20.34 2.34 12.23
C GLU A 187 21.17 2.03 13.48
N ALA A 188 21.01 2.81 14.56
CA ALA A 188 21.70 2.56 15.83
C ALA A 188 21.38 1.18 16.42
N ASN A 189 20.16 0.69 16.19
CA ASN A 189 19.71 -0.62 16.65
C ASN A 189 19.87 -1.74 15.60
N SER A 190 20.48 -1.45 14.44
CA SER A 190 20.65 -2.40 13.32
C SER A 190 19.35 -3.09 12.87
N LEU A 191 18.23 -2.36 12.92
CA LEU A 191 16.92 -2.88 12.55
C LEU A 191 16.72 -2.85 11.03
N LYS A 192 16.11 -3.92 10.49
CA LYS A 192 15.73 -4.02 9.08
C LYS A 192 14.23 -4.24 8.97
N TYR A 193 13.62 -3.67 7.93
CA TYR A 193 12.17 -3.69 7.76
C TYR A 193 11.73 -4.18 6.37
N PRO A 194 10.62 -4.93 6.30
CA PRO A 194 9.91 -5.15 5.04
C PRO A 194 9.54 -3.82 4.37
N TYR A 195 9.50 -3.82 3.04
CA TYR A 195 9.38 -2.58 2.28
C TYR A 195 8.03 -1.87 2.51
N GLU A 196 6.94 -2.58 2.82
CA GLU A 196 5.66 -1.96 3.14
C GLU A 196 5.73 -1.05 4.38
N VAL A 197 6.62 -1.32 5.34
CA VAL A 197 6.84 -0.49 6.54
C VAL A 197 7.58 0.80 6.16
N ILE A 198 8.57 0.68 5.27
CA ILE A 198 9.30 1.81 4.69
C ILE A 198 8.34 2.70 3.90
N PHE A 199 7.53 2.09 3.03
CA PHE A 199 6.51 2.78 2.25
C PHE A 199 5.50 3.49 3.15
N ARG A 200 4.95 2.83 4.18
CA ARG A 200 4.02 3.46 5.14
C ARG A 200 4.64 4.68 5.80
N SER A 201 5.91 4.57 6.21
CA SER A 201 6.64 5.66 6.88
C SER A 201 6.88 6.86 5.97
N LEU A 202 7.22 6.61 4.70
CA LEU A 202 7.34 7.66 3.69
C LEU A 202 6.01 8.37 3.45
N GLN A 203 4.95 7.58 3.22
CA GLN A 203 3.61 8.10 2.96
C GLN A 203 3.08 8.91 4.15
N LYS A 204 3.33 8.44 5.38
CA LYS A 204 2.95 9.13 6.60
C LYS A 204 3.63 10.49 6.75
N LEU A 205 4.96 10.55 6.53
CA LEU A 205 5.70 11.81 6.54
C LEU A 205 5.16 12.76 5.47
N LEU A 206 4.92 12.26 4.25
CA LEU A 206 4.34 13.04 3.16
C LEU A 206 2.99 13.63 3.56
N MET A 207 2.08 12.81 4.08
CA MET A 207 0.75 13.24 4.49
C MET A 207 0.77 14.32 5.56
N ASP A 208 1.56 14.15 6.61
CA ASP A 208 1.61 15.11 7.71
C ASP A 208 2.25 16.44 7.26
N THR A 209 3.32 16.35 6.46
CA THR A 209 3.99 17.53 5.87
C THR A 209 3.03 18.27 4.92
N ALA A 210 2.42 17.56 3.97
CA ALA A 210 1.44 18.13 3.04
C ALA A 210 0.23 18.73 3.75
N SER A 211 -0.28 18.08 4.80
CA SER A 211 -1.38 18.60 5.61
C SER A 211 -1.01 19.94 6.25
N SER A 212 0.14 20.00 6.92
CA SER A 212 0.61 21.23 7.56
C SER A 212 0.81 22.37 6.55
N GLU A 213 1.42 22.06 5.41
CA GLU A 213 1.75 23.04 4.38
C GLU A 213 0.50 23.57 3.67
N TYR A 214 -0.43 22.69 3.31
CA TYR A 214 -1.69 23.09 2.68
C TYR A 214 -2.51 24.00 3.60
N ILE A 215 -2.60 23.68 4.90
CA ILE A 215 -3.29 24.51 5.89
C ILE A 215 -2.60 25.87 6.02
N PHE A 216 -1.26 25.89 6.07
CA PHE A 216 -0.49 27.13 6.13
C PHE A 216 -0.71 28.01 4.90
N ILE A 217 -0.57 27.46 3.69
CA ILE A 217 -0.75 28.18 2.42
C ILE A 217 -2.15 28.79 2.34
N LYS A 218 -3.17 27.99 2.65
CA LYS A 218 -4.57 28.44 2.67
C LYS A 218 -4.79 29.58 3.67
N ALA A 219 -4.17 29.50 4.85
CA ALA A 219 -4.33 30.50 5.89
C ALA A 219 -3.52 31.79 5.65
N PHE A 220 -2.32 31.69 5.09
CA PHE A 220 -1.37 32.80 4.93
C PHE A 220 -1.50 33.51 3.57
N PHE A 221 -1.56 32.77 2.47
CA PHE A 221 -1.64 33.30 1.10
C PHE A 221 -3.08 33.36 0.56
N ARG A 222 -3.96 32.44 1.01
CA ARG A 222 -5.31 32.24 0.44
C ARG A 222 -5.30 31.86 -1.05
N GLU A 223 -4.25 31.16 -1.48
CA GLU A 223 -4.07 30.66 -2.86
C GLU A 223 -3.77 29.16 -2.79
N GLU A 224 -4.81 28.33 -2.85
CA GLU A 224 -4.65 26.87 -2.69
C GLU A 224 -3.79 26.25 -3.81
N SER A 225 -3.76 26.85 -5.00
CA SER A 225 -2.97 26.41 -6.14
C SER A 225 -1.46 26.43 -5.89
N MET A 226 -0.98 27.28 -4.96
CA MET A 226 0.43 27.34 -4.60
C MET A 226 0.95 26.02 -4.02
N PHE A 227 0.07 25.25 -3.35
CA PHE A 227 0.45 23.96 -2.77
C PHE A 227 1.05 23.03 -3.82
N TYR A 228 0.41 22.92 -4.99
CA TYR A 228 0.84 22.00 -6.04
C TYR A 228 2.20 22.39 -6.63
N GLN A 229 2.53 23.69 -6.66
CA GLN A 229 3.85 24.16 -7.09
C GLN A 229 4.92 23.91 -6.01
N VAL A 230 4.56 24.05 -4.73
CA VAL A 230 5.44 23.70 -3.61
C VAL A 230 5.77 22.21 -3.63
N PHE A 231 4.78 21.35 -3.88
CA PHE A 231 4.94 19.89 -3.84
C PHE A 231 5.37 19.24 -5.15
N GLU A 232 5.55 20.00 -6.24
CA GLU A 232 6.02 19.45 -7.52
C GLU A 232 7.35 18.69 -7.38
N GLY A 233 8.34 19.30 -6.70
CA GLY A 233 9.64 18.69 -6.46
C GLY A 233 9.60 17.48 -5.52
N PRO A 234 8.99 17.59 -4.32
CA PRO A 234 8.78 16.44 -3.42
C PRO A 234 8.08 15.26 -4.10
N PHE A 235 7.03 15.51 -4.88
CA PHE A 235 6.34 14.46 -5.61
C PHE A 235 7.22 13.83 -6.68
N ALA A 236 8.04 14.61 -7.40
CA ALA A 236 8.98 14.07 -8.39
C ALA A 236 9.99 13.10 -7.74
N VAL A 237 10.59 13.49 -6.62
CA VAL A 237 11.54 12.64 -5.87
C VAL A 237 10.90 11.31 -5.46
N ILE A 238 9.67 11.37 -4.91
CA ILE A 238 8.97 10.15 -4.48
C ILE A 238 8.53 9.31 -5.69
N ASP A 239 8.10 9.93 -6.79
CA ASP A 239 7.67 9.26 -8.02
C ASP A 239 8.82 8.48 -8.66
N GLU A 240 10.02 9.07 -8.71
CA GLU A 240 11.23 8.41 -9.21
C GLU A 240 11.60 7.20 -8.35
N ASN A 241 11.66 7.35 -7.03
CA ASN A 241 11.94 6.24 -6.11
C ASN A 241 10.90 5.11 -6.25
N MET A 242 9.62 5.46 -6.33
CA MET A 242 8.54 4.48 -6.48
C MET A 242 8.70 3.68 -7.78
N LYS A 243 9.03 4.33 -8.90
CA LYS A 243 9.29 3.65 -10.18
C LYS A 243 10.47 2.69 -10.08
N LEU A 244 11.59 3.12 -9.49
CA LEU A 244 12.79 2.29 -9.32
C LEU A 244 12.53 1.08 -8.44
N THR A 245 11.83 1.28 -7.32
CA THR A 245 11.53 0.18 -6.40
C THR A 245 10.54 -0.82 -7.01
N LEU A 246 9.46 -0.33 -7.64
CA LEU A 246 8.43 -1.21 -8.20
C LEU A 246 8.95 -2.05 -9.37
N ALA A 247 9.87 -1.54 -10.18
CA ALA A 247 10.46 -2.30 -11.29
C ALA A 247 11.08 -3.64 -10.83
N ASN A 248 11.63 -3.67 -9.61
CA ASN A 248 12.37 -4.81 -9.05
C ASN A 248 11.59 -5.55 -7.95
N SER A 249 10.36 -5.16 -7.63
CA SER A 249 9.59 -5.77 -6.55
C SER A 249 8.86 -7.03 -7.02
N HIS A 250 9.18 -8.18 -6.43
CA HIS A 250 8.54 -9.47 -6.74
C HIS A 250 7.70 -10.03 -5.58
N ASP A 251 7.65 -9.34 -4.44
CA ASP A 251 6.79 -9.70 -3.32
C ASP A 251 5.36 -9.19 -3.56
N ALA A 252 4.47 -10.08 -3.98
CA ALA A 252 3.07 -9.77 -4.23
C ALA A 252 2.30 -9.36 -2.95
N ILE A 253 2.66 -9.89 -1.79
CA ILE A 253 2.02 -9.51 -0.50
C ILE A 253 2.44 -8.10 -0.12
N CYS A 254 3.71 -7.73 -0.28
CA CYS A 254 4.20 -6.35 -0.10
C CYS A 254 3.42 -5.38 -0.99
N LEU A 255 3.30 -5.68 -2.28
CA LEU A 255 2.59 -4.83 -3.24
C LEU A 255 1.11 -4.67 -2.84
N MET A 256 0.46 -5.75 -2.41
CA MET A 256 -0.93 -5.67 -1.94
C MET A 256 -1.06 -4.87 -0.64
N LEU A 257 -0.11 -4.99 0.29
CA LEU A 257 -0.06 -4.18 1.51
C LEU A 257 0.13 -2.70 1.18
N MET A 258 0.99 -2.34 0.21
CA MET A 258 1.15 -0.95 -0.25
C MET A 258 -0.15 -0.39 -0.85
N ILE A 259 -0.90 -1.20 -1.61
CA ILE A 259 -2.23 -0.82 -2.12
C ILE A 259 -3.19 -0.55 -0.95
N CYS A 260 -3.26 -1.47 0.02
CA CYS A 260 -4.08 -1.33 1.23
C CYS A 260 -3.72 -0.06 2.02
N ILE A 261 -2.43 0.18 2.27
CA ILE A 261 -1.92 1.38 2.95
C ILE A 261 -2.38 2.64 2.21
N THR A 262 -2.24 2.65 0.88
CA THR A 262 -2.62 3.81 0.05
C THR A 262 -4.12 4.10 0.15
N LYS A 263 -4.98 3.08 0.05
CA LYS A 263 -6.44 3.22 0.23
C LYS A 263 -6.82 3.68 1.64
N LYS A 264 -6.17 3.15 2.69
CA LYS A 264 -6.40 3.62 4.07
C LYS A 264 -5.95 5.08 4.26
N HIS A 265 -4.84 5.48 3.66
CA HIS A 265 -4.40 6.88 3.66
C HIS A 265 -5.35 7.82 2.92
N GLN A 266 -5.98 7.38 1.82
CA GLN A 266 -7.06 8.14 1.17
C GLN A 266 -8.22 8.38 2.15
N LEU A 267 -8.64 7.36 2.91
CA LEU A 267 -9.68 7.51 3.94
C LEU A 267 -9.25 8.48 5.04
N VAL A 268 -7.99 8.41 5.51
CA VAL A 268 -7.46 9.36 6.50
C VAL A 268 -7.47 10.80 5.99
N MET A 269 -7.02 11.05 4.75
CA MET A 269 -7.05 12.40 4.15
C MET A 269 -8.47 12.91 3.94
N SER A 270 -9.40 12.04 3.54
CA SER A 270 -10.82 12.35 3.43
C SER A 270 -11.42 12.75 4.78
N ASN A 271 -11.10 12.00 5.85
CA ASN A 271 -11.51 12.32 7.23
C ASN A 271 -10.93 13.66 7.72
N ARG A 272 -9.69 13.99 7.33
CA ARG A 272 -9.06 15.30 7.58
C ARG A 272 -9.70 16.43 6.77
N ARG A 273 -10.50 16.13 5.74
CA ARG A 273 -11.08 17.06 4.77
C ARG A 273 -10.01 17.85 4.00
N LEU A 274 -8.94 17.15 3.61
CA LEU A 274 -7.79 17.73 2.90
C LEU A 274 -7.63 17.05 1.53
N PRO A 275 -8.11 17.67 0.42
CA PRO A 275 -8.07 17.05 -0.91
C PRO A 275 -6.69 17.18 -1.61
N CYS A 276 -5.70 17.76 -0.93
CA CYS A 276 -4.43 18.15 -1.56
C CYS A 276 -3.58 16.96 -2.06
N LEU A 277 -3.83 15.75 -1.56
CA LEU A 277 -3.12 14.53 -1.95
C LEU A 277 -3.96 13.54 -2.77
N ASP A 278 -5.21 13.85 -3.12
CA ASP A 278 -6.11 12.91 -3.80
C ASP A 278 -5.50 12.40 -5.11
N THR A 279 -5.07 13.33 -5.99
CA THR A 279 -4.43 13.00 -7.26
C THR A 279 -3.13 12.20 -7.09
N TYR A 280 -2.37 12.48 -6.03
CA TYR A 280 -1.12 11.77 -5.75
C TYR A 280 -1.39 10.32 -5.33
N LEU A 281 -2.33 10.10 -4.41
CA LEU A 281 -2.68 8.77 -3.91
C LEU A 281 -3.35 7.91 -5.00
N ASP A 282 -4.19 8.52 -5.85
CA ASP A 282 -4.75 7.85 -7.03
C ASP A 282 -3.65 7.42 -8.00
N LYS A 283 -2.68 8.30 -8.27
CA LYS A 283 -1.52 7.99 -9.12
C LYS A 283 -0.67 6.85 -8.54
N ALA A 284 -0.48 6.82 -7.22
CA ALA A 284 0.22 5.73 -6.55
C ALA A 284 -0.48 4.37 -6.78
N LEU A 285 -1.81 4.33 -6.70
CA LEU A 285 -2.58 3.12 -7.04
C LEU A 285 -2.45 2.72 -8.51
N ILE A 286 -2.41 3.70 -9.43
CA ILE A 286 -2.19 3.46 -10.87
C ILE A 286 -0.82 2.81 -11.14
N TYR A 287 0.19 3.02 -10.30
CA TYR A 287 1.47 2.31 -10.42
C TYR A 287 1.46 0.94 -9.75
N LEU A 288 0.84 0.83 -8.57
CA LEU A 288 0.88 -0.39 -7.76
C LEU A 288 0.10 -1.55 -8.40
N TRP A 289 -1.12 -1.29 -8.87
CA TRP A 289 -1.98 -2.34 -9.41
C TRP A 289 -1.41 -3.05 -10.64
N PRO A 290 -0.90 -2.34 -11.67
CA PRO A 290 -0.26 -3.00 -12.80
C PRO A 290 0.95 -3.85 -12.39
N ARG A 291 1.79 -3.36 -11.47
CA ARG A 291 2.94 -4.13 -11.00
C ARG A 291 2.51 -5.37 -10.23
N PHE A 292 1.55 -5.24 -9.30
CA PHE A 292 0.96 -6.36 -8.59
C PHE A 292 0.45 -7.42 -9.57
N LYS A 293 -0.31 -7.00 -10.60
CA LYS A 293 -0.85 -7.92 -11.60
C LYS A 293 0.24 -8.68 -12.35
N ILE A 294 1.31 -7.99 -12.78
CA ILE A 294 2.46 -8.64 -13.45
C ILE A 294 3.07 -9.72 -12.55
N VAL A 295 3.38 -9.38 -11.30
CA VAL A 295 4.00 -10.33 -10.35
C VAL A 295 3.05 -11.50 -10.05
N PHE A 296 1.77 -11.21 -9.87
CA PHE A 296 0.76 -12.24 -9.64
C PHE A 296 0.61 -13.19 -10.84
N ASP A 297 0.63 -12.67 -12.07
CA ASP A 297 0.62 -13.48 -13.29
C ASP A 297 1.90 -14.33 -13.41
N MET A 298 3.06 -13.82 -12.99
CA MET A 298 4.31 -14.60 -12.93
C MET A 298 4.19 -15.78 -11.96
N TYR A 299 3.54 -15.59 -10.80
CA TYR A 299 3.32 -16.67 -9.83
C TYR A 299 2.41 -17.76 -10.41
N ILE A 300 1.31 -17.37 -11.07
CA ILE A 300 0.42 -18.32 -11.74
C ILE A 300 1.16 -19.08 -12.86
N GLN A 301 1.98 -18.38 -13.64
CA GLN A 301 2.78 -19.01 -14.69
C GLN A 301 3.81 -20.01 -14.12
N SER A 302 4.44 -19.67 -12.99
CA SER A 302 5.35 -20.55 -12.25
C SER A 302 4.68 -21.86 -11.83
N LEU A 303 3.42 -21.80 -11.35
CA LEU A 303 2.63 -22.98 -11.04
C LEU A 303 2.44 -23.90 -12.27
N TYR A 304 2.05 -23.34 -13.42
CA TYR A 304 1.82 -24.13 -14.64
C TYR A 304 3.10 -24.72 -15.23
N GLN A 305 4.22 -24.00 -15.15
CA GLN A 305 5.51 -24.43 -15.72
C GLN A 305 6.32 -25.33 -14.79
N CYS A 306 5.92 -25.47 -13.52
CA CYS A 306 6.55 -26.32 -12.53
C CYS A 306 6.68 -27.78 -13.02
N ASP A 307 7.91 -28.30 -13.18
CA ASP A 307 8.12 -29.71 -13.52
C ASP A 307 7.94 -30.58 -12.27
N ALA A 308 6.83 -31.32 -12.25
CA ALA A 308 6.48 -32.23 -11.17
C ALA A 308 7.55 -33.33 -10.92
N LYS A 309 8.45 -33.60 -11.88
CA LYS A 309 9.54 -34.58 -11.71
C LYS A 309 10.71 -34.07 -10.87
N MET A 310 10.99 -32.76 -10.90
CA MET A 310 12.16 -32.19 -10.23
C MET A 310 11.90 -31.85 -8.76
N LEU A 311 10.64 -31.62 -8.39
CA LEU A 311 10.23 -31.19 -7.06
C LEU A 311 9.58 -32.32 -6.24
N TRP A 312 9.52 -33.52 -6.82
CA TRP A 312 8.93 -34.68 -6.18
C TRP A 312 9.74 -35.13 -4.98
N VAL A 313 9.11 -35.09 -3.81
CA VAL A 313 9.59 -35.77 -2.60
C VAL A 313 8.73 -37.01 -2.43
N ASP A 314 9.36 -38.19 -2.34
CA ASP A 314 8.64 -39.44 -2.15
C ASP A 314 7.88 -39.42 -0.82
N GLY A 315 6.56 -39.63 -0.88
CA GLY A 315 5.68 -39.60 0.29
C GLY A 315 4.35 -38.90 0.02
N THR A 316 3.32 -39.27 0.78
CA THR A 316 1.97 -38.70 0.64
C THR A 316 1.75 -37.45 1.49
N HIS A 317 2.79 -36.95 2.15
CA HIS A 317 2.72 -35.77 3.00
C HIS A 317 2.36 -34.50 2.19
N PRO A 318 1.81 -33.46 2.85
CA PRO A 318 1.49 -32.20 2.17
C PRO A 318 2.72 -31.58 1.51
N HIS A 319 2.56 -31.16 0.26
CA HIS A 319 3.68 -30.64 -0.52
C HIS A 319 3.96 -29.17 -0.15
N HIS A 320 5.24 -28.83 0.06
CA HIS A 320 5.62 -27.49 0.54
C HIS A 320 5.18 -26.36 -0.42
N ILE A 321 5.29 -26.57 -1.74
CA ILE A 321 4.83 -25.58 -2.74
C ILE A 321 3.32 -25.35 -2.61
N VAL A 322 2.53 -26.43 -2.50
CA VAL A 322 1.08 -26.31 -2.30
C VAL A 322 0.80 -25.51 -1.03
N ARG A 323 1.53 -25.79 0.05
CA ARG A 323 1.43 -25.01 1.30
C ARG A 323 1.68 -23.52 1.08
N CYS A 324 2.79 -23.15 0.43
CA CYS A 324 3.15 -21.75 0.17
C CYS A 324 2.05 -21.03 -0.61
N TYR A 325 1.51 -21.67 -1.65
CA TYR A 325 0.43 -21.06 -2.44
C TYR A 325 -0.92 -21.03 -1.71
N MET A 326 -1.16 -21.94 -0.78
CA MET A 326 -2.33 -21.86 0.12
C MET A 326 -2.18 -20.72 1.13
N GLU A 327 -1.01 -20.56 1.75
CA GLU A 327 -0.67 -19.42 2.62
C GLU A 327 -0.79 -18.09 1.85
N PHE A 328 -0.33 -18.05 0.60
CA PHE A 328 -0.48 -16.91 -0.31
C PHE A 328 -1.93 -16.58 -0.62
N THR A 329 -2.72 -17.59 -0.98
CA THR A 329 -4.14 -17.41 -1.30
C THR A 329 -4.91 -16.90 -0.09
N ALA A 330 -4.66 -17.48 1.09
CA ALA A 330 -5.26 -17.04 2.35
C ALA A 330 -4.91 -15.57 2.66
N SER A 331 -3.63 -15.22 2.53
CA SER A 331 -3.13 -13.85 2.74
C SER A 331 -3.82 -12.83 1.84
N LEU A 332 -3.97 -13.14 0.55
CA LEU A 332 -4.64 -12.25 -0.40
C LEU A 332 -6.14 -12.16 -0.18
N ILE A 333 -6.81 -13.23 0.24
CA ILE A 333 -8.23 -13.20 0.61
C ILE A 333 -8.45 -12.22 1.78
N GLN A 334 -7.62 -12.30 2.82
CA GLN A 334 -7.70 -11.40 3.98
C GLN A 334 -7.49 -9.94 3.56
N LEU A 335 -6.46 -9.66 2.77
CA LEU A 335 -6.18 -8.30 2.28
C LEU A 335 -7.28 -7.77 1.33
N ASN A 336 -7.86 -8.64 0.49
CA ASN A 336 -8.97 -8.28 -0.39
C ASN A 336 -10.24 -7.94 0.40
N ALA A 337 -10.52 -8.64 1.50
CA ALA A 337 -11.65 -8.30 2.36
C ALA A 337 -11.48 -6.94 3.06
N GLU A 338 -10.24 -6.62 3.46
CA GLU A 338 -9.96 -5.38 4.20
C GLU A 338 -9.92 -4.13 3.31
N CYS A 339 -9.41 -4.25 2.08
CA CYS A 339 -9.10 -3.11 1.21
C CYS A 339 -9.60 -3.26 -0.25
N GLY A 340 -10.18 -4.39 -0.59
CA GLY A 340 -10.53 -4.74 -1.98
C GLY A 340 -11.81 -4.07 -2.46
N ASP A 341 -11.83 -3.80 -3.76
CA ASP A 341 -12.98 -3.34 -4.54
C ASP A 341 -13.46 -4.44 -5.51
N GLY A 342 -13.16 -5.70 -5.20
CA GLY A 342 -13.49 -6.88 -6.03
C GLY A 342 -12.52 -7.15 -7.18
N GLN A 343 -11.49 -6.32 -7.37
CA GLN A 343 -10.52 -6.49 -8.47
C GLN A 343 -9.72 -7.81 -8.40
N LEU A 344 -9.57 -8.40 -7.22
CA LEU A 344 -8.81 -9.64 -7.03
C LEU A 344 -9.62 -10.92 -7.22
N ASP A 345 -10.95 -10.86 -7.27
CA ASP A 345 -11.78 -12.07 -7.20
C ASP A 345 -11.53 -13.03 -8.38
N MET A 346 -11.36 -12.48 -9.58
CA MET A 346 -11.01 -13.27 -10.77
C MET A 346 -9.58 -13.80 -10.71
N SER A 347 -8.64 -13.03 -10.17
CA SER A 347 -7.25 -13.42 -9.99
C SER A 347 -7.12 -14.57 -8.98
N LEU A 348 -7.85 -14.51 -7.86
CA LEU A 348 -7.91 -15.57 -6.85
C LEU A 348 -8.53 -16.85 -7.41
N LYS A 349 -9.57 -16.74 -8.24
CA LYS A 349 -10.14 -17.91 -8.96
C LYS A 349 -9.11 -18.56 -9.89
N ARG A 350 -8.35 -17.77 -10.64
CA ARG A 350 -7.26 -18.29 -11.51
C ARG A 350 -6.18 -18.99 -10.70
N LEU A 351 -5.78 -18.41 -9.57
CA LEU A 351 -4.78 -19.00 -8.68
C LEU A 351 -5.26 -20.35 -8.12
N ARG A 352 -6.51 -20.44 -7.65
CA ARG A 352 -7.11 -21.70 -7.20
C ARG A 352 -7.05 -22.78 -8.28
N LEU A 353 -7.42 -22.46 -9.52
CA LEU A 353 -7.37 -23.40 -10.64
C LEU A 353 -5.94 -23.86 -10.95
N ALA A 354 -4.94 -22.98 -10.84
CA ALA A 354 -3.54 -23.34 -11.02
C ALA A 354 -3.01 -24.26 -9.89
N VAL A 355 -3.44 -24.03 -8.64
CA VAL A 355 -3.13 -24.92 -7.50
C VAL A 355 -3.80 -26.28 -7.66
N ASP A 356 -5.05 -26.32 -8.13
CA ASP A 356 -5.76 -27.56 -8.40
C ASP A 356 -5.10 -28.40 -9.50
N ASP A 357 -4.67 -27.75 -10.59
CA ASP A 357 -3.89 -28.40 -11.66
C ASP A 357 -2.58 -28.99 -11.13
N LEU A 358 -1.84 -28.21 -10.32
CA LEU A 358 -0.60 -28.67 -9.71
C LEU A 358 -0.83 -29.90 -8.81
N LEU A 359 -1.90 -29.89 -8.00
CA LEU A 359 -2.26 -31.03 -7.14
C LEU A 359 -2.55 -32.30 -7.94
N VAL A 360 -3.28 -32.18 -9.06
CA VAL A 360 -3.56 -33.32 -9.95
C VAL A 360 -2.26 -33.84 -10.58
N ARG A 361 -1.42 -32.95 -11.12
CA ARG A 361 -0.14 -33.33 -11.73
C ARG A 361 0.82 -34.01 -10.75
N PHE A 362 0.81 -33.62 -9.47
CA PHE A 362 1.55 -34.33 -8.42
C PHE A 362 0.92 -35.67 -8.06
N ALA A 363 -0.41 -35.73 -7.90
CA ALA A 363 -1.10 -36.97 -7.58
C ALA A 363 -0.84 -38.05 -8.65
N GLU A 364 -0.87 -37.69 -9.94
CA GLU A 364 -0.62 -38.61 -11.06
C GLU A 364 0.80 -39.25 -11.06
N LYS A 365 1.73 -38.77 -10.23
CA LYS A 365 3.06 -39.38 -10.07
C LYS A 365 3.06 -40.62 -9.19
N PHE A 366 2.07 -40.80 -8.31
CA PHE A 366 2.01 -42.01 -7.49
C PHE A 366 1.54 -43.21 -8.32
N ALA A 367 2.19 -44.35 -8.09
CA ALA A 367 1.98 -45.59 -8.84
C ALA A 367 0.57 -46.20 -8.66
N THR A 368 -0.12 -45.94 -7.54
CA THR A 368 -1.42 -46.53 -7.24
C THR A 368 -2.45 -45.45 -6.93
N GLN A 369 -3.70 -45.63 -7.38
CA GLN A 369 -4.80 -44.69 -7.11
C GLN A 369 -5.00 -44.45 -5.60
N LYS A 370 -4.80 -45.48 -4.77
CA LYS A 370 -4.76 -45.35 -3.31
C LYS A 370 -3.80 -44.25 -2.84
N LEU A 371 -2.56 -44.26 -3.32
CA LEU A 371 -1.56 -43.24 -2.93
C LEU A 371 -1.89 -41.86 -3.51
N GLN A 372 -2.48 -41.80 -4.71
CA GLN A 372 -2.95 -40.54 -5.31
C GLN A 372 -4.01 -39.88 -4.42
N HIS A 373 -5.04 -40.62 -4.03
CA HIS A 373 -6.09 -40.11 -3.15
C HIS A 373 -5.54 -39.74 -1.76
N LEU A 374 -4.63 -40.55 -1.18
CA LEU A 374 -4.02 -40.25 0.12
C LEU A 374 -3.23 -38.94 0.11
N PHE A 375 -2.46 -38.69 -0.96
CA PHE A 375 -1.75 -37.42 -1.13
C PHE A 375 -2.72 -36.23 -1.24
N LEU A 376 -3.78 -36.36 -2.04
CA LEU A 376 -4.79 -35.32 -2.19
C LEU A 376 -5.49 -35.03 -0.86
N LEU A 377 -5.81 -36.07 -0.07
CA LEU A 377 -6.40 -35.92 1.27
C LEU A 377 -5.50 -35.10 2.19
N ASN A 378 -4.23 -35.47 2.29
CA ASN A 378 -3.28 -34.76 3.16
C ASN A 378 -3.09 -33.29 2.75
N ASN A 379 -3.03 -33.00 1.45
CA ASN A 379 -2.91 -31.61 0.97
C ASN A 379 -4.20 -30.81 1.18
N CYS A 380 -5.38 -31.43 1.00
CA CYS A 380 -6.66 -30.76 1.26
C CYS A 380 -6.82 -30.47 2.76
N ASP A 381 -6.45 -31.39 3.65
CA ASP A 381 -6.49 -31.17 5.10
C ASP A 381 -5.59 -30.00 5.54
N MET A 382 -4.37 -29.93 4.99
CA MET A 382 -3.47 -28.79 5.18
C MET A 382 -4.09 -27.49 4.67
N ALA A 383 -4.66 -27.48 3.45
CA ALA A 383 -5.31 -26.32 2.88
C ALA A 383 -6.48 -25.83 3.75
N ILE A 384 -7.31 -26.75 4.24
CA ILE A 384 -8.43 -26.45 5.15
C ILE A 384 -7.90 -25.84 6.45
N SER A 385 -6.82 -26.37 7.02
CA SER A 385 -6.22 -25.85 8.25
C SER A 385 -5.75 -24.40 8.09
N ILE A 386 -5.04 -24.08 7.00
CA ILE A 386 -4.60 -22.72 6.68
C ILE A 386 -5.80 -21.78 6.48
N LEU A 387 -6.84 -22.23 5.76
CA LEU A 387 -8.03 -21.43 5.50
C LEU A 387 -8.95 -21.27 6.72
N LYS A 388 -8.81 -22.12 7.74
CA LYS A 388 -9.45 -21.92 9.05
C LYS A 388 -8.78 -20.79 9.82
N GLU A 389 -7.44 -20.75 9.82
CA GLU A 389 -6.67 -19.66 10.42
C GLU A 389 -6.95 -18.31 9.73
N ALA A 390 -7.24 -18.33 8.43
CA ALA A 390 -7.57 -17.14 7.65
C ALA A 390 -8.91 -16.47 8.04
N GLY A 391 -9.79 -17.17 8.78
CA GLY A 391 -11.06 -16.65 9.28
C GLY A 391 -12.27 -16.84 8.35
N GLU A 392 -13.31 -16.03 8.54
CA GLU A 392 -14.57 -16.14 7.78
C GLU A 392 -14.40 -15.75 6.30
N GLU A 393 -13.40 -14.94 5.99
CA GLU A 393 -13.25 -14.37 4.66
C GLU A 393 -12.81 -15.46 3.65
N ALA A 394 -12.18 -16.52 4.16
CA ALA A 394 -11.76 -17.70 3.40
C ALA A 394 -12.82 -18.81 3.34
N LYS A 395 -14.04 -18.60 3.86
CA LYS A 395 -15.06 -19.65 4.02
C LYS A 395 -15.47 -20.34 2.73
N GLU A 396 -15.67 -19.59 1.65
CA GLU A 396 -16.07 -20.18 0.37
C GLU A 396 -14.97 -21.07 -0.21
N LEU A 397 -13.71 -20.65 -0.09
CA LEU A 397 -12.57 -21.47 -0.53
C LEU A 397 -12.36 -22.68 0.39
N ARG A 398 -12.58 -22.51 1.69
CA ARG A 398 -12.53 -23.60 2.67
C ARG A 398 -13.57 -24.68 2.35
N ARG A 399 -14.83 -24.30 2.09
CA ARG A 399 -15.90 -25.23 1.70
C ARG A 399 -15.51 -26.02 0.44
N TYR A 400 -14.90 -25.36 -0.54
CA TYR A 400 -14.42 -26.03 -1.74
C TYR A 400 -13.41 -27.15 -1.44
N PHE A 401 -12.43 -26.90 -0.56
CA PHE A 401 -11.47 -27.94 -0.17
C PHE A 401 -12.08 -29.01 0.74
N GLU A 402 -13.07 -28.68 1.56
CA GLU A 402 -13.85 -29.66 2.35
C GLU A 402 -14.62 -30.63 1.45
N GLU A 403 -15.34 -30.12 0.44
CA GLU A 403 -16.03 -30.95 -0.55
C GLU A 403 -15.05 -31.84 -1.35
N LYS A 404 -13.89 -31.28 -1.73
CA LYS A 404 -12.82 -32.02 -2.42
C LYS A 404 -12.21 -33.11 -1.53
N LEU A 405 -12.02 -32.84 -0.24
CA LEU A 405 -11.56 -33.81 0.75
C LEU A 405 -12.55 -34.98 0.88
N GLU A 406 -13.85 -34.68 1.05
CA GLU A 406 -14.90 -35.69 1.16
C GLU A 406 -14.98 -36.59 -0.07
N SER A 407 -14.94 -36.00 -1.27
CA SER A 407 -14.94 -36.74 -2.54
C SER A 407 -13.75 -37.70 -2.65
N ASN A 408 -12.53 -37.23 -2.34
CA ASN A 408 -11.33 -38.07 -2.35
C ASN A 408 -11.33 -39.13 -1.25
N LEU A 409 -11.96 -38.86 -0.11
CA LEU A 409 -12.08 -39.82 1.00
C LEU A 409 -12.95 -41.01 0.60
N VAL A 410 -14.08 -40.76 -0.08
CA VAL A 410 -14.94 -41.83 -0.60
C VAL A 410 -14.16 -42.71 -1.57
N SER A 411 -13.46 -42.11 -2.54
CA SER A 411 -12.64 -42.86 -3.50
C SER A 411 -11.50 -43.64 -2.83
N PHE A 412 -10.82 -43.06 -1.83
CA PHE A 412 -9.77 -43.74 -1.07
C PHE A 412 -10.29 -44.96 -0.29
N VAL A 413 -11.45 -44.83 0.35
CA VAL A 413 -12.08 -45.94 1.07
C VAL A 413 -12.51 -47.04 0.09
N ASP A 414 -13.06 -46.68 -1.08
CA ASP A 414 -13.43 -47.66 -2.11
C ASP A 414 -12.19 -48.44 -2.61
N GLU A 415 -11.05 -47.78 -2.81
CA GLU A 415 -9.79 -48.43 -3.16
C GLU A 415 -9.30 -49.40 -2.06
N LEU A 416 -9.35 -48.98 -0.78
CA LEU A 416 -8.98 -49.85 0.34
C LEU A 416 -9.92 -51.06 0.46
N LEU A 417 -11.23 -50.86 0.30
CA LEU A 417 -12.21 -51.94 0.33
C LEU A 417 -11.98 -52.93 -0.82
N MET A 418 -11.64 -52.45 -2.01
CA MET A 418 -11.32 -53.31 -3.15
C MET A 418 -9.99 -54.07 -2.96
N GLU A 419 -9.00 -53.48 -2.29
CA GLU A 419 -7.73 -54.12 -1.97
C GLU A 419 -7.90 -55.28 -0.98
N TYR A 420 -8.64 -55.09 0.11
CA TYR A 420 -8.78 -56.10 1.17
C TYR A 420 -10.00 -57.02 1.02
N PHE A 421 -11.10 -56.52 0.43
CA PHE A 421 -12.38 -57.24 0.32
C PHE A 421 -12.88 -57.34 -1.11
N GLY A 422 -12.03 -57.08 -2.11
CA GLY A 422 -12.44 -57.03 -3.52
C GLY A 422 -13.16 -58.28 -4.02
N ASP A 423 -12.71 -59.47 -3.61
CA ASP A 423 -13.34 -60.74 -4.01
C ASP A 423 -14.72 -60.92 -3.39
N LEU A 424 -14.90 -60.53 -2.12
CA LEU A 424 -16.20 -60.53 -1.46
C LEU A 424 -17.15 -59.52 -2.12
N ILE A 425 -16.66 -58.32 -2.43
CA ILE A 425 -17.44 -57.27 -3.10
C ILE A 425 -17.87 -57.73 -4.50
N LYS A 426 -16.96 -58.32 -5.28
CA LYS A 426 -17.25 -58.90 -6.60
C LYS A 426 -18.24 -60.05 -6.51
N PHE A 427 -18.07 -60.95 -5.54
CA PHE A 427 -19.00 -62.05 -5.29
C PHE A 427 -20.42 -61.53 -5.00
N VAL A 428 -20.56 -60.59 -4.06
CA VAL A 428 -21.84 -59.99 -3.71
C VAL A 428 -22.47 -59.27 -4.91
N LYS A 429 -21.71 -58.46 -5.65
CA LYS A 429 -22.21 -57.77 -6.87
C LYS A 429 -22.67 -58.76 -7.94
N ASN A 430 -21.91 -59.82 -8.20
CA ASN A 430 -22.24 -60.84 -9.20
C ASN A 430 -23.48 -61.66 -8.84
N HIS A 431 -23.73 -61.90 -7.55
CA HIS A 431 -24.89 -62.65 -7.08
C HIS A 431 -26.13 -61.77 -6.88
N ILE A 432 -25.97 -60.49 -6.52
CA ILE A 432 -27.08 -59.52 -6.48
C ILE A 432 -27.59 -59.21 -7.89
N CYS A 433 -26.73 -59.04 -8.90
CA CYS A 433 -27.19 -58.84 -10.30
C CYS A 433 -27.90 -60.08 -10.90
N LYS A 434 -27.68 -61.27 -10.34
CA LYS A 434 -28.43 -62.49 -10.70
C LYS A 434 -29.77 -62.61 -9.97
N LEU A 435 -29.99 -61.76 -8.95
CA LEU A 435 -31.21 -61.63 -8.19
C LEU A 435 -32.01 -60.43 -8.69
N ASP A 436 -32.69 -60.56 -9.84
CA ASP A 436 -33.78 -59.65 -10.20
C ASP A 436 -34.81 -60.45 -11.02
N LYS A 437 -36.05 -60.71 -10.55
CA LYS A 437 -37.13 -59.71 -10.35
C LYS A 437 -38.29 -60.13 -9.44
N THR A 438 -38.25 -61.26 -8.72
CA THR A 438 -39.45 -61.79 -8.01
C THR A 438 -39.39 -61.80 -6.49
N ILE A 439 -38.24 -61.55 -5.86
CA ILE A 439 -38.12 -61.65 -4.41
C ILE A 439 -37.18 -60.56 -3.92
N LEU A 440 -37.66 -59.34 -3.72
CA LEU A 440 -36.99 -58.37 -2.84
C LEU A 440 -37.97 -57.29 -2.41
N PRO A 441 -38.60 -57.47 -1.24
CA PRO A 441 -38.63 -56.35 -0.32
C PRO A 441 -38.39 -56.88 1.10
N LYS A 442 -37.14 -56.93 1.57
CA LYS A 442 -36.93 -56.72 3.03
C LYS A 442 -35.52 -56.44 3.53
N TYR A 443 -34.42 -57.00 2.99
CA TYR A 443 -33.10 -56.69 3.55
C TYR A 443 -31.99 -56.80 2.51
N VAL A 444 -31.64 -55.69 1.86
CA VAL A 444 -30.35 -55.54 1.18
C VAL A 444 -29.73 -54.25 1.69
N ILE A 445 -28.64 -54.40 2.44
CA ILE A 445 -27.77 -53.29 2.80
C ILE A 445 -26.89 -53.05 1.57
N PHE A 446 -27.14 -51.97 0.85
CA PHE A 446 -26.23 -51.48 -0.18
C PHE A 446 -25.11 -50.70 0.49
N VAL A 447 -23.87 -51.16 0.33
CA VAL A 447 -22.70 -50.31 0.50
C VAL A 447 -22.35 -49.80 -0.90
N THR A 448 -22.88 -48.64 -1.24
CA THR A 448 -22.47 -47.87 -2.41
C THR A 448 -22.29 -46.42 -1.97
N HIS A 449 -21.07 -45.91 -2.16
CA HIS A 449 -20.70 -44.50 -2.01
C HIS A 449 -21.01 -43.86 -0.65
N GLY A 450 -20.25 -44.25 0.38
CA GLY A 450 -20.03 -43.41 1.55
C GLY A 450 -21.23 -43.05 2.45
N LYS A 451 -22.43 -43.59 2.22
CA LYS A 451 -23.58 -43.40 3.11
C LYS A 451 -24.11 -44.74 3.64
N LEU A 452 -23.91 -44.98 4.93
CA LEU A 452 -24.70 -45.96 5.68
C LEU A 452 -26.10 -45.38 5.92
N GLY A 453 -26.96 -45.48 4.91
CA GLY A 453 -28.38 -45.15 5.02
C GLY A 453 -29.19 -46.41 5.25
N ILE A 454 -29.76 -46.57 6.45
CA ILE A 454 -30.88 -47.49 6.65
C ILE A 454 -32.11 -46.78 6.10
N CYS A 455 -32.59 -47.22 4.94
CA CYS A 455 -33.89 -46.77 4.43
C CYS A 455 -34.98 -47.47 5.25
N ARG A 456 -35.40 -46.85 6.36
CA ARG A 456 -36.74 -47.09 6.92
C ARG A 456 -37.67 -46.09 6.26
N LYS A 457 -38.75 -46.59 5.65
CA LYS A 457 -39.97 -45.79 5.53
C LYS A 457 -40.48 -45.47 6.93
#